data_AF-A0A2H6G3F7-F1
#
_entry.id   AF-A0A2H6G3F7-F1
#
_cell.length_a   1.000
_cell.length_b   1.000
_cell.length_c   1.000
_cell.angle_alpha   90.00
_cell.angle_beta   90.00
_cell.angle_gamma   90.00
#
_symmetry.space_group_name_H-M   'P 1'
#
loop_
_entity.id
_entity.type
_entity.pdbx_description
1 polymer ?
#
loop_
_entity_poly.entity_id
_entity_poly.type
_entity_poly.pdbx_seq_one_letter_code
_entity_poly.pdbx_strand_id
1 'polypeptide(L)'
;MVLGKRLKVKDERRKTKEGFDFDFPFPLSPAVKKVFILKDILQQLTEVLEQRKLASADSSYVAGLYDKGLDAILKKIGEEATETVMAAKDGDRQKIVYETADLWFHTLIMLSHQGLTADDVLQELARRFGLSGLEEKANRPT
;
A
#
# COMPACT_ATOMS: atom_id res chain seq x y z
N MET A 1 16.50 31.72 -57.88
CA MET A 1 17.30 31.51 -56.65
C MET A 1 16.36 31.78 -55.49
N VAL A 2 16.01 30.90 -54.55
CA VAL A 2 16.58 29.67 -53.94
C VAL A 2 15.35 28.83 -53.48
N LEU A 3 15.17 27.62 -54.00
CA LEU A 3 15.43 26.33 -53.33
C LEU A 3 14.46 25.99 -52.18
N GLY A 4 13.63 24.95 -52.40
CA GLY A 4 12.74 24.38 -51.38
C GLY A 4 13.48 23.55 -50.32
N LYS A 5 12.73 23.12 -49.29
CA LYS A 5 12.92 21.85 -48.58
C LYS A 5 11.74 21.53 -47.67
N ARG A 6 11.14 20.38 -47.97
CA ARG A 6 10.15 19.62 -47.18
C ARG A 6 10.78 19.26 -45.83
N LEU A 7 10.23 19.74 -44.71
CA LEU A 7 10.69 19.33 -43.38
C LEU A 7 9.74 18.26 -42.82
N LYS A 8 10.31 17.06 -42.65
CA LYS A 8 9.77 15.96 -41.86
C LYS A 8 9.61 16.43 -40.40
N VAL A 9 8.40 16.36 -39.85
CA VAL A 9 8.24 16.40 -38.39
C VAL A 9 8.42 14.97 -37.88
N LYS A 10 9.41 14.82 -37.01
CA LYS A 10 9.90 13.57 -36.45
C LYS A 10 8.92 13.00 -35.41
N ASP A 11 8.80 11.68 -35.42
CA ASP A 11 8.37 10.86 -34.29
C ASP A 11 9.31 11.15 -33.11
N GLU A 12 8.80 11.86 -32.09
CA GLU A 12 9.48 12.08 -30.81
C GLU A 12 8.67 11.41 -29.70
N ARG A 13 8.88 10.10 -29.52
CA ARG A 13 8.73 9.44 -28.23
C ARG A 13 9.62 10.14 -27.20
N ARG A 14 9.06 11.07 -26.43
CA ARG A 14 9.70 11.64 -25.25
C ARG A 14 9.62 10.65 -24.10
N LYS A 15 10.76 10.04 -23.78
CA LYS A 15 11.03 9.48 -22.45
C LYS A 15 11.17 10.65 -21.47
N THR A 16 10.19 10.88 -20.62
CA THR A 16 10.37 11.70 -19.41
C THR A 16 10.65 10.79 -18.23
N LYS A 17 11.69 11.17 -17.48
CA LYS A 17 12.16 10.52 -16.27
C LYS A 17 11.31 11.01 -15.10
N GLU A 18 10.96 10.09 -14.20
CA GLU A 18 10.32 10.28 -12.89
C GLU A 18 8.88 10.82 -12.90
N GLY A 19 7.93 9.96 -12.49
CA GLY A 19 6.52 10.26 -12.28
C GLY A 19 5.60 9.58 -13.29
N PHE A 20 4.81 8.60 -12.85
CA PHE A 20 3.65 8.12 -13.59
C PHE A 20 2.60 9.25 -13.62
N ASP A 21 2.66 10.11 -14.63
CA ASP A 21 1.57 11.06 -14.89
C ASP A 21 0.39 10.29 -15.52
N PHE A 22 -0.61 9.98 -14.70
CA PHE A 22 -1.94 9.61 -15.20
C PHE A 22 -2.60 10.87 -15.78
N ASP A 23 -2.94 10.80 -17.07
CA ASP A 23 -3.60 11.88 -17.81
C ASP A 23 -5.05 12.02 -17.32
N PHE A 24 -5.29 12.88 -16.33
CA PHE A 24 -6.63 13.18 -15.83
C PHE A 24 -7.29 14.26 -16.69
N PRO A 25 -8.59 14.14 -17.03
CA PRO A 25 -9.27 15.09 -17.89
C PRO A 25 -9.45 16.50 -17.26
N PHE A 26 -9.08 16.70 -15.99
CA PHE A 26 -9.12 17.99 -15.29
C PHE A 26 -8.07 18.07 -14.17
N PRO A 27 -7.63 19.28 -13.77
CA PRO A 27 -6.66 19.45 -12.69
C PRO A 27 -7.25 19.10 -11.31
N LEU A 28 -6.62 18.14 -10.61
CA LEU A 28 -7.02 17.72 -9.27
C LEU A 28 -6.54 18.70 -8.19
N SER A 29 -7.36 18.91 -7.16
CA SER A 29 -6.98 19.71 -6.00
C SER A 29 -5.84 19.04 -5.22
N PRO A 30 -5.03 19.79 -4.45
CA PRO A 30 -3.94 19.22 -3.65
C PRO A 30 -4.40 18.11 -2.67
N ALA A 31 -5.61 18.23 -2.13
CA ALA A 31 -6.21 17.21 -1.26
C ALA A 31 -6.55 15.93 -2.03
N VAL A 32 -7.07 16.06 -3.26
CA VAL A 32 -7.39 14.91 -4.12
C VAL A 32 -6.13 14.24 -4.64
N LYS A 33 -5.08 15.00 -4.98
CA LYS A 33 -3.75 14.46 -5.31
C LYS A 33 -3.16 13.66 -4.15
N LYS A 34 -3.28 14.17 -2.91
CA LYS A 34 -2.80 13.49 -1.70
C LYS A 34 -3.55 12.17 -1.43
N VAL A 35 -4.87 12.15 -1.64
CA VAL A 35 -5.69 10.93 -1.53
C VAL A 35 -5.31 9.91 -2.61
N PHE A 36 -5.00 10.36 -3.83
CA PHE A 36 -4.54 9.48 -4.91
C PHE A 36 -3.19 8.83 -4.59
N ILE A 37 -2.24 9.59 -4.03
CA ILE A 37 -0.92 9.10 -3.57
C ILE A 37 -1.03 8.11 -2.39
N LEU A 38 -2.04 8.23 -1.54
CA LEU A 38 -2.23 7.32 -0.39
C LEU A 38 -2.88 6.00 -0.78
N LYS A 39 -3.76 5.98 -1.78
CA LYS A 39 -4.26 4.70 -2.33
C LYS A 39 -3.14 3.94 -3.04
N ASP A 40 -2.23 4.69 -3.64
CA ASP A 40 -1.03 4.23 -4.32
C ASP A 40 -0.01 3.58 -3.35
N ILE A 41 0.15 4.06 -2.10
CA ILE A 41 1.17 3.48 -1.20
C ILE A 41 0.91 2.03 -0.79
N LEU A 42 -0.34 1.65 -0.53
CA LEU A 42 -0.67 0.25 -0.16
C LEU A 42 -0.52 -0.70 -1.35
N GLN A 43 -0.81 -0.20 -2.55
CA GLN A 43 -0.61 -0.94 -3.79
C GLN A 43 0.89 -1.10 -4.10
N GLN A 44 1.67 -0.02 -4.02
CA GLN A 44 3.13 -0.08 -4.15
C GLN A 44 3.77 -1.01 -3.12
N LEU A 45 3.33 -0.96 -1.86
CA LEU A 45 3.80 -1.88 -0.83
C LEU A 45 3.47 -3.33 -1.19
N THR A 46 2.25 -3.61 -1.66
CA THR A 46 1.87 -4.96 -2.11
C THR A 46 2.78 -5.45 -3.24
N GLU A 47 3.04 -4.64 -4.26
CA GLU A 47 3.92 -4.99 -5.37
C GLU A 47 5.36 -5.28 -4.91
N VAL A 48 5.90 -4.45 -4.02
CA VAL A 48 7.23 -4.65 -3.43
C VAL A 48 7.28 -5.94 -2.62
N LEU A 49 6.26 -6.22 -1.80
CA LEU A 49 6.20 -7.42 -0.98
C LEU A 49 6.14 -8.70 -1.82
N GLU A 50 5.38 -8.70 -2.92
CA GLU A 50 5.33 -9.82 -3.86
C GLU A 50 6.68 -10.06 -4.55
N GLN A 51 7.36 -8.99 -4.99
CA GLN A 51 8.70 -9.12 -5.58
C GLN A 51 9.71 -9.73 -4.60
N ARG A 52 9.56 -9.45 -3.31
CA ARG A 52 10.49 -9.91 -2.25
C ARG A 52 10.24 -11.35 -1.80
N LYS A 53 9.11 -11.97 -2.11
CA LYS A 53 8.86 -13.40 -1.82
C LYS A 53 9.84 -14.35 -2.50
N LEU A 54 10.27 -14.01 -3.71
CA LEU A 54 11.18 -14.83 -4.52
C LEU A 54 12.65 -14.42 -4.35
N ALA A 55 12.91 -13.38 -3.55
CA ALA A 55 14.26 -12.92 -3.27
C ALA A 55 14.92 -13.81 -2.23
N SER A 56 16.26 -13.91 -2.25
CA SER A 56 16.99 -14.66 -1.21
C SER A 56 16.76 -14.05 0.17
N ALA A 57 16.73 -14.90 1.21
CA ALA A 57 16.47 -14.48 2.60
C ALA A 57 17.37 -13.32 3.07
N ASP A 58 18.64 -13.32 2.66
CA ASP A 58 19.62 -12.31 3.05
C ASP A 58 19.51 -10.99 2.26
N SER A 59 18.66 -10.94 1.23
CA SER A 59 18.56 -9.78 0.34
C SER A 59 17.76 -8.61 0.93
N SER A 60 16.93 -8.86 1.96
CA SER A 60 16.14 -7.85 2.65
C SER A 60 15.50 -8.39 3.92
N TYR A 61 15.12 -7.49 4.82
CA TYR A 61 14.35 -7.82 6.02
C TYR A 61 13.07 -8.62 5.72
N VAL A 62 12.32 -8.21 4.68
CA VAL A 62 11.07 -8.86 4.25
C VAL A 62 11.34 -10.28 3.75
N ALA A 63 12.36 -10.48 2.92
CA ALA A 63 12.73 -11.81 2.43
C ALA A 63 13.14 -12.73 3.60
N GLY A 64 13.89 -12.21 4.57
CA GLY A 64 14.24 -12.95 5.79
C GLY A 64 13.05 -13.30 6.68
N LEU A 65 11.99 -12.47 6.70
CA LEU A 65 10.74 -12.82 7.39
C LEU A 65 9.97 -13.92 6.66
N TYR A 66 9.90 -13.87 5.33
CA TYR A 66 9.28 -14.92 4.54
C TYR A 66 9.99 -16.26 4.69
N ASP A 67 11.32 -16.26 4.70
CA ASP A 67 12.13 -17.47 4.92
C ASP A 67 11.89 -18.08 6.31
N LYS A 68 11.78 -17.24 7.35
CA LYS A 68 11.42 -17.69 8.72
C LYS A 68 9.97 -18.20 8.84
N GLY A 69 9.12 -17.90 7.87
CA GLY A 69 7.73 -18.36 7.81
C GLY A 69 6.75 -17.61 8.70
N LEU A 70 5.52 -18.12 8.70
CA LEU A 70 4.35 -17.47 9.28
C LEU A 70 4.51 -17.10 10.76
N ASP A 71 5.06 -17.99 11.59
CA ASP A 71 5.17 -17.76 13.04
C ASP A 71 6.03 -16.53 13.37
N ALA A 72 7.10 -16.29 12.61
CA ALA A 72 7.95 -15.12 12.79
C ALA A 72 7.22 -13.82 12.42
N ILE A 73 6.39 -13.87 11.38
CA ILE A 73 5.56 -12.74 10.95
C ILE A 73 4.48 -12.45 12.00
N LEU A 74 3.78 -13.47 12.49
CA LEU A 74 2.74 -13.33 13.52
C LEU A 74 3.30 -12.79 14.84
N LYS A 75 4.53 -13.20 15.20
CA LYS A 75 5.22 -12.66 16.38
C LYS A 75 5.40 -11.14 16.27
N LYS A 76 5.83 -10.64 15.10
CA LYS A 76 5.96 -9.19 14.85
C LYS A 76 4.62 -8.48 14.96
N ILE A 77 3.56 -9.02 14.37
CA ILE A 77 2.21 -8.46 14.49
C ILE A 77 1.78 -8.33 15.97
N GLY A 78 2.03 -9.35 16.79
CA GLY A 78 1.72 -9.32 18.22
C GLY A 78 2.52 -8.26 19.00
N GLU A 79 3.79 -8.08 18.66
CA GLU A 79 4.67 -7.04 19.22
C GLU A 79 4.13 -5.64 18.88
N GLU A 80 3.96 -5.32 17.59
CA GLU A 80 3.51 -4.00 17.14
C GLU A 80 2.10 -3.65 17.63
N ALA A 81 1.20 -4.64 17.73
CA ALA A 81 -0.12 -4.44 18.31
C ALA A 81 -0.04 -4.03 19.78
N THR A 82 0.85 -4.67 20.55
CA THR A 82 1.06 -4.34 21.96
C THR A 82 1.68 -2.95 22.09
N GLU A 83 2.66 -2.62 21.27
CA GLU A 83 3.31 -1.31 21.26
C GLU A 83 2.35 -0.19 20.87
N THR A 84 1.48 -0.42 19.88
CA THR A 84 0.42 0.52 19.49
C THR A 84 -0.54 0.81 20.65
N VAL A 85 -0.97 -0.24 21.36
CA VAL A 85 -1.85 -0.10 22.55
C VAL A 85 -1.16 0.72 23.64
N MET A 86 0.12 0.46 23.88
CA MET A 86 0.91 1.19 24.89
C MET A 86 1.12 2.65 24.48
N ALA A 87 1.48 2.92 23.23
CA ALA A 87 1.62 4.28 22.70
C ALA A 87 0.33 5.10 22.82
N ALA A 88 -0.81 4.46 22.54
CA ALA A 88 -2.13 5.07 22.70
C ALA A 88 -2.45 5.37 24.16
N LYS A 89 -2.17 4.43 25.06
CA LYS A 89 -2.35 4.59 26.51
C LYS A 89 -1.51 5.74 27.07
N ASP A 90 -0.30 5.90 26.58
CA ASP A 90 0.65 6.92 27.06
C ASP A 90 0.43 8.30 26.38
N GLY A 91 -0.45 8.39 25.39
CA GLY A 91 -0.82 9.65 24.72
C GLY A 91 0.26 10.20 23.77
N ASP A 92 1.25 9.38 23.40
CA ASP A 92 2.32 9.79 22.49
C ASP A 92 1.84 9.72 21.04
N ARG A 93 1.44 10.89 20.51
CA ARG A 93 0.90 11.02 19.16
C ARG A 93 1.86 10.56 18.06
N GLN A 94 3.16 10.78 18.23
CA GLN A 94 4.14 10.38 17.22
C GLN A 94 4.31 8.87 17.25
N LYS A 95 4.44 8.31 18.45
CA LYS A 95 4.56 6.87 18.63
C LYS A 95 3.32 6.12 18.16
N ILE A 96 2.10 6.63 18.43
CA ILE A 96 0.86 6.05 17.91
C ILE A 96 0.93 5.87 16.39
N VAL A 97 1.31 6.92 15.65
CA VAL A 97 1.39 6.86 14.19
C VAL A 97 2.48 5.89 13.73
N TYR A 98 3.63 5.89 14.42
CA TYR A 98 4.75 5.01 14.12
C TYR A 98 4.40 3.53 14.30
N GLU A 99 3.92 3.12 15.49
CA GLU A 99 3.59 1.71 15.75
C GLU A 99 2.37 1.24 14.94
N THR A 100 1.41 2.13 14.66
CA THR A 100 0.29 1.78 13.78
C THR A 100 0.78 1.51 12.35
N ALA A 101 1.75 2.29 11.87
CA ALA A 101 2.34 2.06 10.56
C ALA A 101 3.11 0.73 10.52
N ASP A 102 3.85 0.38 11.58
CA ASP A 102 4.59 -0.89 11.64
C ASP A 102 3.64 -2.09 11.75
N LEU A 103 2.58 -1.97 12.55
CA LEU A 103 1.50 -2.95 12.61
C LEU A 103 0.86 -3.19 11.23
N TRP A 104 0.56 -2.12 10.48
CA TRP A 104 0.01 -2.23 9.13
C TRP A 104 1.02 -2.88 8.17
N PHE A 105 2.28 -2.48 8.24
CA PHE A 105 3.34 -3.05 7.41
C PHE A 105 3.48 -4.56 7.63
N HIS A 106 3.56 -5.01 8.88
CA HIS A 106 3.63 -6.43 9.22
C HIS A 106 2.35 -7.20 8.88
N THR A 107 1.19 -6.55 8.95
CA THR A 107 -0.07 -7.11 8.47
C THR A 107 -0.04 -7.34 6.96
N LEU A 108 0.48 -6.39 6.17
CA LEU A 108 0.63 -6.53 4.72
C LEU A 108 1.60 -7.67 4.35
N ILE A 109 2.70 -7.84 5.10
CA ILE A 109 3.61 -8.99 4.93
C ILE A 109 2.86 -10.31 5.15
N MET A 110 2.03 -10.39 6.21
CA MET A 110 1.22 -11.58 6.48
C MET A 110 0.21 -11.86 5.37
N LEU A 111 -0.51 -10.84 4.90
CA LEU A 111 -1.45 -10.97 3.79
C LEU A 111 -0.74 -11.51 2.56
N SER A 112 0.37 -10.87 2.17
CA SER A 112 1.18 -11.32 1.05
C SER A 112 1.64 -12.76 1.26
N HIS A 113 2.20 -13.14 2.41
CA HIS A 113 2.57 -14.54 2.71
C HIS A 113 1.41 -15.54 2.52
N GLN A 114 0.17 -15.13 2.78
CA GLN A 114 -1.04 -15.94 2.60
C GLN A 114 -1.65 -15.87 1.18
N GLY A 115 -1.00 -15.19 0.24
CA GLY A 115 -1.50 -15.00 -1.13
C GLY A 115 -2.63 -13.97 -1.23
N LEU A 116 -2.74 -13.08 -0.24
CA LEU A 116 -3.70 -11.98 -0.18
C LEU A 116 -3.01 -10.64 -0.40
N THR A 117 -3.81 -9.61 -0.66
CA THR A 117 -3.36 -8.26 -0.98
C THR A 117 -4.02 -7.23 -0.07
N ALA A 118 -3.52 -5.99 -0.09
CA ALA A 118 -4.19 -4.87 0.57
C ALA A 118 -5.62 -4.67 0.02
N ASP A 119 -5.85 -4.93 -1.26
CA ASP A 119 -7.15 -4.76 -1.91
C ASP A 119 -8.22 -5.69 -1.33
N ASP A 120 -7.85 -6.91 -0.93
CA ASP A 120 -8.79 -7.85 -0.29
C ASP A 120 -9.34 -7.27 1.02
N VAL A 121 -8.48 -6.65 1.83
CA VAL A 121 -8.90 -5.99 3.08
C VAL A 121 -9.68 -4.71 2.80
N LEU A 122 -9.26 -3.91 1.82
CA LEU A 122 -9.97 -2.67 1.45
C LEU A 122 -11.38 -2.96 0.90
N GLN A 123 -11.55 -4.04 0.15
CA GLN A 123 -12.87 -4.51 -0.31
C GLN A 123 -13.76 -4.90 0.87
N GLU A 124 -13.23 -5.62 1.85
CA GLU A 124 -13.98 -5.96 3.07
C GLU A 124 -14.35 -4.71 3.88
N LEU A 125 -13.43 -3.75 4.02
CA LEU A 125 -13.73 -2.46 4.66
C LEU A 125 -14.80 -1.67 3.90
N ALA A 126 -14.76 -1.65 2.56
CA ALA A 126 -15.76 -1.00 1.73
C ALA A 126 -17.14 -1.67 1.89
N ARG A 127 -17.18 -3.00 1.96
CA ARG A 127 -18.40 -3.78 2.24
C ARG A 127 -19.01 -3.38 3.59
N ARG A 128 -18.18 -3.21 4.63
CA ARG A 128 -18.62 -2.77 5.97
C ARG A 128 -19.02 -1.32 6.02
N PHE A 129 -18.37 -0.44 5.26
CA PHE A 129 -18.65 1.00 5.29
C PHE A 129 -20.09 1.33 4.85
N GLY A 130 -20.67 0.53 3.94
CA GLY A 130 -22.06 0.66 3.49
C GLY A 130 -23.11 -0.01 4.40
N LEU A 131 -22.68 -0.73 5.43
CA LEU A 131 -23.56 -1.40 6.39
C LEU A 131 -23.39 -0.69 7.73
N SER A 132 -24.44 -0.06 8.25
CA SER A 132 -24.33 0.52 9.60
C SER A 132 -24.02 -0.61 10.59
N GLY A 133 -23.16 -0.35 11.59
CA GLY A 133 -22.78 -1.36 12.59
C GLY A 133 -23.95 -1.95 13.40
N LEU A 134 -25.16 -1.39 13.23
CA LEU A 134 -26.43 -1.89 13.76
C LEU A 134 -27.04 -2.97 12.84
N GLU A 135 -27.00 -2.78 11.52
CA GLU A 135 -27.49 -3.75 10.53
C GLU A 135 -26.61 -4.99 10.46
N GLU A 136 -25.29 -4.85 10.63
CA GLU A 136 -24.37 -6.00 10.65
C GLU A 136 -24.56 -6.87 11.91
N LYS A 137 -24.96 -6.28 13.05
CA LYS A 137 -25.35 -7.04 14.26
C LYS A 137 -26.69 -7.75 14.09
N ALA A 138 -27.64 -7.15 13.36
CA ALA A 138 -28.95 -7.75 13.10
C ALA A 138 -28.89 -8.95 12.13
N ASN A 139 -27.89 -9.00 11.25
CA ASN A 139 -27.74 -10.04 10.22
C ASN A 139 -26.80 -11.21 10.60
N ARG A 140 -26.32 -11.30 11.86
CA ARG A 140 -25.55 -12.48 12.28
C ARG A 140 -26.48 -13.68 12.47
N PRO A 141 -26.22 -14.83 11.82
CA PRO A 141 -26.93 -16.06 12.16
C PRO A 141 -26.57 -16.45 13.59
N THR A 142 -27.60 -16.62 14.43
CA THR A 142 -27.50 -17.27 15.75
C THR A 142 -27.24 -18.76 15.60
#